data_AF-A0A1C1C995-F1
#
_entry.id   AF-A0A1C1C995-F1
#
_cell.length_a   1.000
_cell.length_b   1.000
_cell.length_c   1.000
_cell.angle_alpha   90.00
_cell.angle_beta   90.00
_cell.angle_gamma   90.00
#
_symmetry.space_group_name_H-M   'P 1'
#
loop_
_entity.id
_entity.type
_entity.pdbx_description
1 polymer ?
#
loop_
_entity_poly.entity_id
_entity_poly.type
_entity_poly.pdbx_seq_one_letter_code
_entity_poly.pdbx_strand_id
1 'polypeptide(L)'
;MSKTTCPSLGAVWCRAEREDEVCYTCGGLIGATTLFRTFQVERSNPRPVSMPGSRRRWALGRTIAVFDRHFECAQTHHVAYVTVSHVWHKLISTLHSCGTEQLHDNPETATEASNLIFREIIAVYDGFCESYGRPLEMWLDYLSIPQWAHETKVNILMNIGNIYASSLLTVVLWHDVDQTAVQVIRRSSGAPTDRLIAAITHICSGAWQRRMWTAMEYLRSAQVRVMLRGYILCDDGDDLFMERIEDLWQQASNRLGSMLDLEAAAGLHRNHLVPWQIRGLTSTRKSSANHFALAFQHLALKGCAVPLDFYYALGGLVGFQERLVPPLAGARWQIMKFCLEKQDYSPILMPPYRHTASNASSSASMISDLGVSALPYRKPGSGCPSEAPGLCSMHNPWAS
;
A
#
# COMPACT_ATOMS: atom_id res chain seq x y z
N MET A 1 -34.08 -11.86 17.00
CA MET A 1 -33.15 -10.80 16.54
C MET A 1 -32.76 -11.12 15.10
N SER A 2 -33.09 -10.26 14.13
CA SER A 2 -32.63 -10.42 12.75
C SER A 2 -31.10 -10.50 12.76
N LYS A 3 -30.50 -11.61 12.31
CA LYS A 3 -29.06 -11.66 12.03
C LYS A 3 -28.78 -10.51 11.07
N THR A 4 -28.09 -9.48 11.52
CA THR A 4 -27.82 -8.30 10.73
C THR A 4 -26.81 -8.69 9.64
N THR A 5 -27.30 -9.14 8.50
CA THR A 5 -26.46 -9.58 7.39
C THR A 5 -25.77 -8.36 6.79
N CYS A 6 -24.45 -8.34 6.80
CA CYS A 6 -23.68 -7.39 5.99
C CYS A 6 -24.07 -7.49 4.52
N PRO A 7 -23.94 -6.41 3.73
CA PRO A 7 -24.03 -6.48 2.28
C PRO A 7 -23.15 -7.61 1.71
N SER A 8 -23.62 -8.30 0.67
CA SER A 8 -22.79 -9.32 0.01
C SER A 8 -21.54 -8.70 -0.60
N LEU A 9 -20.47 -9.48 -0.72
CA LEU A 9 -19.23 -8.99 -1.34
C LEU A 9 -19.47 -8.53 -2.79
N GLY A 10 -20.33 -9.24 -3.54
CA GLY A 10 -20.77 -8.82 -4.86
C GLY A 10 -21.42 -7.43 -4.87
N ALA A 11 -22.22 -7.08 -3.86
CA ALA A 11 -22.82 -5.75 -3.77
C ALA A 11 -21.81 -4.62 -3.49
N VAL A 12 -20.60 -4.95 -3.02
CA VAL A 12 -19.52 -3.99 -2.72
C VAL A 12 -18.50 -3.93 -3.86
N TRP A 13 -18.12 -5.08 -4.41
CA TRP A 13 -17.01 -5.22 -5.35
C TRP A 13 -17.42 -5.36 -6.80
N CYS A 14 -18.64 -5.80 -7.10
CA CYS A 14 -19.18 -5.67 -8.44
C CYS A 14 -19.69 -4.24 -8.62
N ARG A 15 -19.47 -3.68 -9.81
CA ARG A 15 -20.27 -2.56 -10.28
C ARG A 15 -21.58 -3.19 -10.77
N ALA A 16 -22.68 -3.00 -10.03
CA ALA A 16 -23.99 -3.15 -10.65
C ALA A 16 -23.99 -2.19 -11.84
N GLU A 17 -24.18 -2.76 -13.04
CA GLU A 17 -24.29 -2.12 -14.36
C GLU A 17 -23.81 -0.66 -14.45
N ARG A 18 -22.75 -0.41 -15.24
CA ARG A 18 -22.05 0.89 -15.37
C ARG A 18 -22.93 2.16 -15.48
N GLU A 19 -24.19 2.00 -15.84
CA GLU A 19 -25.14 3.04 -16.20
C GLU A 19 -25.79 3.74 -15.00
N ASP A 20 -25.70 3.19 -13.78
CA ASP A 20 -26.45 3.75 -12.63
C ASP A 20 -25.62 4.61 -11.66
N GLU A 21 -24.29 4.65 -11.80
CA GLU A 21 -23.45 5.43 -10.89
C GLU A 21 -23.47 6.92 -11.26
N VAL A 22 -24.28 7.66 -10.51
CA VAL A 22 -24.39 9.11 -10.57
C VAL A 22 -23.41 9.75 -9.59
N CYS A 23 -22.80 10.86 -9.99
CA CYS A 23 -21.97 11.68 -9.12
C CYS A 23 -22.84 12.45 -8.13
N TYR A 24 -22.55 12.28 -6.84
CA TYR A 24 -23.20 12.98 -5.73
C TYR A 24 -23.06 14.50 -5.80
N THR A 25 -22.00 15.01 -6.43
CA THR A 25 -21.73 16.44 -6.51
C THR A 25 -22.46 17.12 -7.67
N CYS A 26 -22.37 16.57 -8.89
CA CYS A 26 -22.92 17.22 -10.09
C CYS A 26 -24.19 16.55 -10.65
N GLY A 27 -24.58 15.38 -10.14
CA GLY A 27 -25.74 14.61 -10.63
C GLY A 27 -25.51 13.94 -11.99
N GLY A 28 -24.34 14.09 -12.62
CA GLY A 28 -23.99 13.45 -13.89
C GLY A 28 -23.53 12.00 -13.74
N LEU A 29 -23.63 11.22 -14.81
CA LEU A 29 -23.11 9.84 -14.86
C LEU A 29 -21.58 9.81 -14.71
N ILE A 30 -21.07 8.91 -13.88
CA ILE A 30 -19.62 8.70 -13.71
C ILE A 30 -19.04 8.01 -14.94
N GLY A 31 -19.75 7.02 -15.50
CA GLY A 31 -19.40 6.38 -16.77
C GLY A 31 -17.97 5.84 -16.80
N ALA A 32 -17.18 6.33 -17.77
CA ALA A 32 -15.79 5.94 -18.03
C ALA A 32 -14.75 6.82 -17.33
N THR A 33 -15.17 7.77 -16.49
CA THR A 33 -14.24 8.58 -15.68
C THR A 33 -13.77 7.81 -14.44
N THR A 34 -12.89 8.43 -13.65
CA THR A 34 -12.45 7.89 -12.38
C THR A 34 -13.55 8.04 -11.32
N LEU A 35 -14.13 6.90 -10.93
CA LEU A 35 -15.01 6.80 -9.76
C LEU A 35 -14.21 7.13 -8.50
N PHE A 36 -14.65 8.15 -7.77
CA PHE A 36 -14.17 8.49 -6.44
C PHE A 36 -15.26 8.19 -5.42
N ARG A 37 -15.09 7.09 -4.68
CA ARG A 37 -16.04 6.63 -3.67
C ARG A 37 -15.46 6.81 -2.27
N THR A 38 -16.18 7.55 -1.43
CA THR A 38 -15.87 7.72 -0.01
C THR A 38 -17.02 7.24 0.86
N PHE A 39 -16.80 7.16 2.17
CA PHE A 39 -17.84 6.74 3.10
C PHE A 39 -17.76 7.46 4.46
N GLN A 40 -18.87 7.37 5.20
CA GLN A 40 -18.96 7.72 6.62
C GLN A 40 -19.70 6.61 7.37
N VAL A 41 -19.39 6.42 8.66
CA VAL A 41 -20.07 5.44 9.51
C VAL A 41 -20.89 6.16 10.59
N GLU A 42 -22.20 6.05 10.48
CA GLU A 42 -23.17 6.64 11.40
C GLU A 42 -23.58 5.62 12.49
N ARG A 43 -23.92 6.10 13.70
CA ARG A 43 -24.40 5.25 14.81
C ARG A 43 -25.88 4.89 14.69
N SER A 44 -26.68 5.74 14.04
CA SER A 44 -28.12 5.52 13.85
C SER A 44 -28.42 4.67 12.63
N ASN A 45 -29.57 4.00 12.61
CA ASN A 45 -30.21 3.46 11.40
C ASN A 45 -31.25 4.47 10.87
N PRO A 46 -30.86 5.62 10.28
CA PRO A 46 -31.84 6.51 9.69
C PRO A 46 -32.53 5.80 8.52
N ARG A 47 -33.79 6.19 8.25
CA ARG A 47 -34.48 5.75 7.03
C ARG A 47 -33.56 6.00 5.84
N PRO A 48 -33.48 5.07 4.86
CA PRO A 48 -32.66 5.27 3.68
C PRO A 48 -33.15 6.50 2.91
N VAL A 49 -32.50 7.64 3.11
CA VAL A 49 -32.61 8.77 2.19
C VAL A 49 -31.60 8.49 1.08
N SER A 50 -32.10 8.19 -0.11
CA SER A 50 -31.30 8.02 -1.32
C SER A 50 -31.20 9.37 -2.02
N MET A 51 -30.06 10.04 -1.86
CA MET A 51 -29.69 11.15 -2.75
C MET A 51 -28.99 10.56 -3.98
N PRO A 52 -29.07 11.19 -5.16
CA PRO A 52 -28.31 10.73 -6.33
C PRO A 52 -26.82 10.58 -5.97
N GLY A 53 -26.22 9.44 -6.31
CA GLY A 53 -24.80 9.17 -5.97
C GLY A 53 -24.51 8.90 -4.49
N SER A 54 -25.50 8.86 -3.61
CA SER A 54 -25.33 8.45 -2.22
C SER A 54 -26.14 7.19 -1.90
N ARG A 55 -25.52 6.26 -1.17
CA ARG A 55 -26.16 5.01 -0.75
C ARG A 55 -25.89 4.76 0.72
N ARG A 56 -26.92 4.39 1.47
CA ARG A 56 -26.78 3.94 2.86
C ARG A 56 -26.90 2.42 2.95
N ARG A 57 -25.96 1.78 3.63
CA ARG A 57 -25.93 0.33 3.86
C ARG A 57 -25.89 0.06 5.36
N TRP A 58 -26.74 -0.83 5.83
CA TRP A 58 -26.71 -1.29 7.22
C TRP A 58 -25.79 -2.52 7.34
N ALA A 59 -24.79 -2.46 8.22
CA ALA A 59 -23.84 -3.55 8.44
C ALA A 59 -23.38 -3.54 9.91
N LEU A 60 -23.35 -4.72 10.56
CA LEU A 60 -22.85 -4.90 11.93
C LEU A 60 -23.41 -3.88 12.96
N GLY A 61 -24.68 -3.50 12.83
CA GLY A 61 -25.32 -2.56 13.76
C GLY A 61 -24.98 -1.08 13.49
N ARG A 62 -24.40 -0.75 12.33
CA ARG A 62 -24.02 0.60 11.92
C ARG A 62 -24.54 0.92 10.52
N THR A 63 -24.77 2.20 10.25
CA THR A 63 -25.07 2.69 8.89
C THR A 63 -23.80 3.20 8.24
N ILE A 64 -23.51 2.71 7.04
CA ILE A 64 -22.40 3.17 6.21
C ILE A 64 -23.00 3.97 5.07
N ALA A 65 -22.80 5.29 5.12
CA ALA A 65 -23.16 6.20 4.04
C ALA A 65 -22.00 6.24 3.04
N VAL A 66 -22.28 5.91 1.79
CA VAL A 66 -21.33 5.87 0.67
C VAL A 66 -21.65 7.02 -0.28
N PHE A 67 -20.63 7.68 -0.79
CA PHE A 67 -20.74 8.82 -1.70
C PHE A 67 -19.88 8.58 -2.94
N ASP A 68 -20.52 8.42 -4.08
CA ASP A 68 -19.86 8.26 -5.38
C ASP A 68 -19.74 9.62 -6.06
N ARG A 69 -18.57 9.96 -6.58
CA ARG A 69 -18.31 11.22 -7.31
C ARG A 69 -17.41 10.97 -8.51
N HIS A 70 -17.42 11.89 -9.47
CA HIS A 70 -16.25 12.06 -10.34
C HIS A 70 -15.07 12.47 -9.46
N PHE A 71 -13.89 11.90 -9.68
CA PHE A 71 -12.70 12.33 -8.96
C PHE A 71 -12.41 13.83 -9.18
N GLU A 72 -12.59 14.32 -10.41
CA GLU A 72 -12.48 15.74 -10.74
C GLU A 72 -13.47 16.60 -9.93
N CYS A 73 -14.74 16.19 -9.80
CA CYS A 73 -15.71 16.91 -8.98
C CYS A 73 -15.27 16.99 -7.52
N ALA A 74 -14.69 15.91 -6.98
CA ALA A 74 -14.17 15.92 -5.61
C ALA A 74 -13.00 16.91 -5.45
N GLN A 75 -12.14 17.03 -6.45
CA GLN A 75 -11.05 18.01 -6.48
C GLN A 75 -11.57 19.45 -6.60
N THR A 76 -12.43 19.73 -7.58
CA THR A 76 -13.00 21.08 -7.83
C THR A 76 -13.77 21.62 -6.63
N HIS A 77 -14.48 20.75 -5.91
CA HIS A 77 -15.28 21.15 -4.75
C HIS A 77 -14.54 20.98 -3.42
N HIS A 78 -13.24 20.68 -3.46
CA HIS A 78 -12.39 20.51 -2.28
C HIS A 78 -13.02 19.57 -1.22
N VAL A 79 -13.53 18.42 -1.66
CA VAL A 79 -14.12 17.44 -0.75
C VAL A 79 -13.06 17.03 0.28
N ALA A 80 -13.39 17.20 1.56
CA ALA A 80 -12.49 16.89 2.67
C ALA A 80 -12.62 15.42 3.06
N TYR A 81 -11.55 14.65 2.88
CA TYR A 81 -11.55 13.21 3.18
C TYR A 81 -10.20 12.74 3.73
N VAL A 82 -10.23 11.54 4.31
CA VAL A 82 -9.07 10.82 4.85
C VAL A 82 -8.89 9.52 4.08
N THR A 83 -7.65 9.20 3.71
CA THR A 83 -7.29 7.95 3.04
C THR A 83 -6.79 6.93 4.04
N VAL A 84 -7.03 5.66 3.81
CA VAL A 84 -6.54 4.57 4.66
C VAL A 84 -5.63 3.66 3.86
N SER A 85 -4.34 3.70 4.19
CA SER A 85 -3.31 2.81 3.66
C SER A 85 -3.20 1.58 4.57
N HIS A 86 -3.44 0.39 4.02
CA HIS A 86 -3.45 -0.84 4.81
C HIS A 86 -2.97 -2.05 4.00
N VAL A 87 -2.76 -3.16 4.70
CA VAL A 87 -2.46 -4.44 4.07
C VAL A 87 -3.73 -5.27 4.02
N TRP A 88 -4.04 -5.79 2.84
CA TRP A 88 -5.20 -6.64 2.69
C TRP A 88 -5.09 -7.89 3.57
N HIS A 89 -6.16 -8.18 4.31
CA HIS A 89 -6.36 -9.46 4.96
C HIS A 89 -6.22 -10.62 3.96
N LYS A 90 -5.57 -11.71 4.39
CA LYS A 90 -5.25 -12.86 3.54
C LYS A 90 -6.50 -13.44 2.84
N LEU A 91 -7.58 -13.62 3.59
CA LEU A 91 -8.85 -14.13 3.05
C LEU A 91 -9.39 -13.26 1.90
N ILE A 92 -9.40 -11.95 2.12
CA ILE A 92 -9.89 -10.96 1.15
C ILE A 92 -9.00 -10.95 -0.09
N SER A 93 -7.68 -10.99 0.10
CA SER A 93 -6.72 -11.06 -1.00
C SER A 93 -6.84 -12.34 -1.82
N THR A 94 -7.08 -13.48 -1.19
CA THR A 94 -7.29 -14.75 -1.89
C THR A 94 -8.58 -14.70 -2.72
N LEU A 95 -9.69 -14.29 -2.11
CA LEU A 95 -10.99 -14.24 -2.78
C LEU A 95 -11.01 -13.25 -3.96
N HIS A 96 -10.35 -12.10 -3.82
CA HIS A 96 -10.19 -11.15 -4.92
C HIS A 96 -9.48 -11.75 -6.13
N SER A 97 -8.36 -12.45 -5.90
CA SER A 97 -7.57 -13.07 -6.96
C SER A 97 -8.32 -14.19 -7.70
N CYS A 98 -9.31 -14.80 -7.05
CA CYS A 98 -10.12 -15.86 -7.65
C CYS A 98 -11.35 -15.35 -8.42
N GLY A 99 -11.65 -14.05 -8.36
CA GLY A 99 -12.77 -13.46 -9.12
C GLY A 99 -14.16 -13.80 -8.57
N THR A 100 -15.19 -13.43 -9.34
CA THR A 100 -16.60 -13.61 -8.97
C THR A 100 -17.05 -15.06 -8.97
N GLU A 101 -16.37 -15.95 -9.68
CA GLU A 101 -16.76 -17.36 -9.86
C GLU A 101 -16.84 -18.09 -8.50
N GLN A 102 -15.86 -17.88 -7.61
CA GLN A 102 -15.82 -18.53 -6.31
C GLN A 102 -16.85 -18.02 -5.29
N LEU A 103 -17.54 -16.90 -5.57
CA LEU A 103 -18.60 -16.43 -4.68
C LEU A 103 -19.75 -17.45 -4.58
N HIS A 104 -20.02 -18.14 -5.69
CA HIS A 104 -21.07 -19.15 -5.75
C HIS A 104 -20.62 -20.48 -5.14
N ASP A 105 -19.33 -20.81 -5.28
CA ASP A 105 -18.77 -22.08 -4.79
C ASP A 105 -18.58 -22.08 -3.27
N ASN A 106 -18.34 -20.92 -2.64
CA ASN A 106 -18.10 -20.82 -1.21
C ASN A 106 -18.79 -19.59 -0.56
N PRO A 107 -20.13 -19.64 -0.37
CA PRO A 107 -20.89 -18.51 0.18
C PRO A 107 -20.52 -18.19 1.63
N GLU A 108 -20.04 -19.17 2.41
CA GLU A 108 -19.58 -18.95 3.78
C GLU A 108 -18.31 -18.10 3.82
N THR A 109 -17.33 -18.42 2.98
CA THR A 109 -16.09 -17.63 2.83
C THR A 109 -16.38 -16.23 2.33
N ALA A 110 -17.31 -16.08 1.38
CA ALA A 110 -17.74 -14.76 0.90
C ALA A 110 -18.40 -13.92 2.01
N THR A 111 -19.22 -14.57 2.85
CA THR A 111 -19.87 -13.93 4.00
C THR A 111 -18.86 -13.53 5.07
N GLU A 112 -17.89 -14.40 5.37
CA GLU A 112 -16.80 -14.09 6.30
C GLU A 112 -15.96 -12.91 5.79
N ALA A 113 -15.56 -12.92 4.51
CA ALA A 113 -14.83 -11.82 3.89
C ALA A 113 -15.59 -10.49 3.95
N SER A 114 -16.90 -10.50 3.65
CA SER A 114 -17.76 -9.32 3.81
C SER A 114 -17.80 -8.82 5.25
N ASN A 115 -18.01 -9.72 6.22
CA ASN A 115 -18.02 -9.36 7.63
C ASN A 115 -16.68 -8.76 8.09
N LEU A 116 -15.54 -9.28 7.59
CA LEU A 116 -14.21 -8.72 7.86
C LEU A 116 -14.06 -7.32 7.28
N ILE A 117 -14.45 -7.11 6.02
CA ILE A 117 -14.41 -5.79 5.37
C ILE A 117 -15.19 -4.76 6.19
N PHE A 118 -16.45 -5.07 6.53
CA PHE A 118 -17.29 -4.12 7.24
C PHE A 118 -16.86 -3.90 8.69
N ARG A 119 -16.32 -4.93 9.36
CA ARG A 119 -15.71 -4.78 10.69
C ARG A 119 -14.52 -3.83 10.63
N GLU A 120 -13.64 -4.00 9.64
CA GLU A 120 -12.46 -3.17 9.45
C GLU A 120 -12.83 -1.71 9.17
N ILE A 121 -13.76 -1.49 8.23
CA ILE A 121 -14.30 -0.17 7.91
C ILE A 121 -14.82 0.55 9.16
N ILE A 122 -15.67 -0.13 9.94
CA ILE A 122 -16.28 0.46 11.14
C ILE A 122 -15.21 0.76 12.18
N ALA A 123 -14.30 -0.18 12.44
CA ALA A 123 -13.32 -0.04 13.49
C ALA A 123 -12.26 1.03 13.19
N VAL A 124 -11.78 1.12 11.95
CA VAL A 124 -10.90 2.21 11.51
C VAL A 124 -11.61 3.56 11.63
N TYR A 125 -12.87 3.64 11.19
CA TYR A 125 -13.65 4.88 11.27
C TYR A 125 -13.86 5.33 12.72
N ASP A 126 -14.25 4.41 13.60
CA ASP A 126 -14.48 4.71 15.01
C ASP A 126 -13.18 5.11 15.72
N GLY A 127 -12.09 4.36 15.54
CA GLY A 127 -10.80 4.69 16.15
C GLY A 127 -10.23 6.05 15.69
N PHE A 128 -10.46 6.39 14.41
CA PHE A 128 -10.15 7.72 13.90
C PHE A 128 -11.01 8.80 14.56
N CYS A 129 -12.33 8.61 14.59
CA CYS A 129 -13.26 9.61 15.14
C CYS A 129 -13.06 9.84 16.64
N GLU A 130 -12.73 8.79 17.40
CA GLU A 130 -12.40 8.87 18.81
C GLU A 130 -11.17 9.76 19.05
N SER A 131 -10.17 9.68 18.16
CA SER A 131 -8.91 10.42 18.29
C SER A 131 -8.99 11.84 17.73
N TYR A 132 -9.66 12.03 16.58
CA TYR A 132 -9.75 13.33 15.88
C TYR A 132 -10.97 14.17 16.27
N GLY A 133 -11.95 13.59 16.96
CA GLY A 133 -13.13 14.29 17.50
C GLY A 133 -14.14 14.79 16.46
N ARG A 134 -13.93 14.54 15.15
CA ARG A 134 -14.87 14.93 14.10
C ARG A 134 -15.09 13.82 13.06
N PRO A 135 -16.33 13.59 12.60
CA PRO A 135 -16.58 12.70 11.48
C PRO A 135 -16.05 13.33 10.19
N LEU A 136 -15.27 12.57 9.43
CA LEU A 136 -14.82 12.93 8.08
C LEU A 136 -15.22 11.83 7.10
N GLU A 137 -15.32 12.16 5.82
CA GLU A 137 -15.40 11.12 4.79
C GLU A 137 -14.07 10.36 4.73
N MET A 138 -14.14 9.04 4.51
CA MET A 138 -12.98 8.18 4.38
C MET A 138 -12.94 7.49 3.03
N TRP A 139 -11.74 7.22 2.55
CA TRP A 139 -11.45 6.40 1.38
C TRP A 139 -10.63 5.19 1.83
N LEU A 140 -11.16 3.98 1.58
CA LEU A 140 -10.53 2.70 1.93
C LEU A 140 -10.84 1.71 0.82
N ASP A 141 -9.82 1.11 0.22
CA ASP A 141 -9.96 0.36 -1.03
C ASP A 141 -10.95 -0.82 -0.98
N TYR A 142 -11.21 -1.38 0.20
CA TYR A 142 -12.21 -2.44 0.42
C TYR A 142 -13.62 -2.03 0.00
N LEU A 143 -13.96 -0.76 0.17
CA LEU A 143 -15.26 -0.21 -0.18
C LEU A 143 -15.17 0.75 -1.37
N SER A 144 -14.10 1.53 -1.44
CA SER A 144 -13.90 2.62 -2.39
C SER A 144 -13.57 2.14 -3.81
N ILE A 145 -13.11 0.91 -4.00
CA ILE A 145 -12.77 0.36 -5.30
C ILE A 145 -13.68 -0.84 -5.60
N PRO A 146 -14.52 -0.78 -6.66
CA PRO A 146 -15.21 -1.96 -7.17
C PRO A 146 -14.20 -2.96 -7.77
N GLN A 147 -13.75 -3.91 -6.95
CA GLN A 147 -12.57 -4.73 -7.23
C GLN A 147 -12.69 -5.62 -8.48
N TRP A 148 -13.90 -6.04 -8.84
CA TRP A 148 -14.16 -6.90 -10.01
C TRP A 148 -14.66 -6.15 -11.25
N ALA A 149 -14.73 -4.81 -11.19
CA ALA A 149 -15.03 -3.99 -12.36
C ALA A 149 -13.73 -3.50 -13.02
N HIS A 150 -13.09 -4.37 -13.81
CA HIS A 150 -11.73 -4.16 -14.36
C HIS A 150 -11.45 -2.74 -14.85
N GLU A 151 -12.31 -2.23 -15.74
CA GLU A 151 -12.14 -0.90 -16.34
C GLU A 151 -12.27 0.25 -15.34
N THR A 152 -13.20 0.12 -14.38
CA THR A 152 -13.35 1.11 -13.29
C THR A 152 -12.12 1.07 -12.37
N LYS A 153 -11.64 -0.13 -12.06
CA LYS A 153 -10.41 -0.32 -11.30
C LYS A 153 -9.21 0.31 -12.00
N VAL A 154 -9.03 0.09 -13.31
CA VAL A 154 -7.95 0.70 -14.09
C VAL A 154 -8.00 2.23 -14.01
N ASN A 155 -9.17 2.85 -14.16
CA ASN A 155 -9.33 4.30 -14.04
C ASN A 155 -8.93 4.83 -12.66
N ILE A 156 -9.29 4.10 -11.60
CA ILE A 156 -8.88 4.40 -10.23
C ILE A 156 -7.36 4.24 -10.07
N LEU A 157 -6.77 3.14 -10.57
CA LEU A 157 -5.32 2.89 -10.47
C LEU A 157 -4.49 3.97 -11.17
N MET A 158 -4.95 4.51 -12.30
CA MET A 158 -4.29 5.65 -12.96
C MET A 158 -4.28 6.93 -12.11
N ASN A 159 -5.24 7.08 -11.19
CA ASN A 159 -5.41 8.28 -10.37
C ASN A 159 -5.10 8.07 -8.88
N ILE A 160 -4.70 6.87 -8.47
CA ILE A 160 -4.54 6.52 -7.06
C ILE A 160 -3.51 7.41 -6.36
N GLY A 161 -2.42 7.76 -7.05
CA GLY A 161 -1.42 8.69 -6.51
C GLY A 161 -1.95 10.11 -6.28
N ASN A 162 -2.97 10.54 -7.03
CA ASN A 162 -3.66 11.82 -6.81
C ASN A 162 -4.70 11.74 -5.70
N ILE A 163 -5.37 10.58 -5.55
CA ILE A 163 -6.28 10.34 -4.43
C ILE A 163 -5.51 10.52 -3.11
N TYR A 164 -4.39 9.82 -2.95
CA TYR A 164 -3.57 9.99 -1.74
C TYR A 164 -2.96 11.39 -1.59
N ALA A 165 -2.59 12.04 -2.69
CA ALA A 165 -2.05 13.41 -2.65
C ALA A 165 -3.06 14.50 -2.33
N SER A 166 -4.36 14.29 -2.62
CA SER A 166 -5.44 15.25 -2.35
C SER A 166 -6.17 15.01 -1.03
N SER A 167 -5.86 13.91 -0.35
CA SER A 167 -6.39 13.58 0.98
C SER A 167 -5.88 14.55 2.05
N LEU A 168 -6.71 14.84 3.06
CA LEU A 168 -6.30 15.66 4.21
C LEU A 168 -5.13 15.00 4.97
N LEU A 169 -5.21 13.68 5.13
CA LEU A 169 -4.18 12.85 5.73
C LEU A 169 -4.42 11.39 5.36
N THR A 170 -3.36 10.59 5.44
CA THR A 170 -3.43 9.14 5.30
C THR A 170 -3.24 8.46 6.65
N VAL A 171 -4.22 7.64 7.04
CA VAL A 171 -4.09 6.71 8.15
C VAL A 171 -3.37 5.46 7.66
N VAL A 172 -2.18 5.21 8.19
CA VAL A 172 -1.41 3.98 7.96
C VAL A 172 -1.79 2.97 9.02
N LEU A 173 -2.44 1.90 8.60
CA LEU A 173 -2.86 0.83 9.51
C LEU A 173 -1.75 -0.21 9.71
N TRP A 174 -1.17 -0.22 10.90
CA TRP A 174 -0.27 -1.26 11.39
C TRP A 174 -1.01 -2.24 12.30
N HIS A 175 -1.80 -3.13 11.69
CA HIS A 175 -2.58 -4.14 12.43
C HIS A 175 -1.69 -5.14 13.21
N ASP A 176 -0.44 -5.30 12.80
CA ASP A 176 0.54 -6.24 13.37
C ASP A 176 1.61 -5.57 14.24
N VAL A 177 1.52 -4.25 14.47
CA VAL A 177 2.40 -3.51 15.39
C VAL A 177 1.62 -3.11 16.63
N ASP A 178 2.15 -3.47 17.80
CA ASP A 178 1.56 -3.12 19.08
C ASP A 178 2.09 -1.80 19.68
N GLN A 179 1.37 -1.30 20.69
CA GLN A 179 1.72 -0.07 21.40
C GLN A 179 3.03 -0.20 22.19
N THR A 180 3.44 -1.41 22.59
CA THR A 180 4.66 -1.63 23.37
C THR A 180 5.89 -1.30 22.53
N ALA A 181 5.93 -1.76 21.28
CA ALA A 181 7.03 -1.45 20.37
C ALA A 181 7.13 0.07 20.11
N VAL A 182 6.00 0.73 19.88
CA VAL A 182 5.96 2.19 19.70
C VAL A 182 6.40 2.93 20.96
N GLN A 183 5.99 2.49 22.14
CA GLN A 183 6.43 3.09 23.41
C GLN A 183 7.94 2.96 23.62
N VAL A 184 8.56 1.84 23.22
CA VAL A 184 10.02 1.67 23.26
C VAL A 184 10.72 2.66 22.33
N ILE A 185 10.21 2.86 21.11
CA ILE A 185 10.76 3.84 20.15
C ILE A 185 10.60 5.28 20.67
N ARG A 186 9.46 5.60 21.29
CA ARG A 186 9.17 6.92 21.87
C ARG A 186 10.03 7.23 23.11
N ARG A 187 10.08 6.31 24.07
CA ARG A 187 10.69 6.51 25.40
C ARG A 187 12.02 5.80 25.57
N SER A 188 12.81 5.72 24.50
CA SER A 188 14.01 4.88 24.45
C SER A 188 15.13 5.25 25.44
N SER A 189 15.04 6.37 26.16
CA SER A 189 15.96 6.77 27.21
C SER A 189 16.11 5.63 28.24
N GLY A 190 17.22 4.90 28.18
CA GLY A 190 17.50 3.77 29.08
C GLY A 190 16.92 2.42 28.66
N ALA A 191 16.28 2.29 27.50
CA ALA A 191 15.86 0.99 27.00
C ALA A 191 17.09 0.09 26.76
N PRO A 192 17.10 -1.16 27.28
CA PRO A 192 18.12 -2.15 26.96
C PRO A 192 18.26 -2.37 25.45
N THR A 193 19.49 -2.63 24.98
CA THR A 193 19.81 -2.72 23.54
C THR A 193 19.00 -3.82 22.83
N ASP A 194 18.78 -4.96 23.47
CA ASP A 194 17.96 -6.07 22.98
C ASP A 194 16.50 -5.66 22.76
N ARG A 195 15.88 -4.96 23.73
CA ARG A 195 14.51 -4.44 23.60
C ARG A 195 14.40 -3.40 22.49
N LEU A 196 15.42 -2.57 22.35
CA LEU A 196 15.48 -1.56 21.28
C LEU A 196 15.52 -2.22 19.89
N ILE A 197 16.40 -3.21 19.72
CA ILE A 197 16.51 -3.98 18.47
C ILE A 197 15.19 -4.68 18.16
N ALA A 198 14.59 -5.35 19.15
CA ALA A 198 13.30 -6.04 18.97
C ALA A 198 12.19 -5.08 18.52
N ALA A 199 12.09 -3.89 19.12
CA ALA A 199 11.09 -2.88 18.74
C ALA A 199 11.31 -2.34 17.32
N ILE A 200 12.55 -2.01 16.95
CA ILE A 200 12.91 -1.55 15.60
C ILE A 200 12.56 -2.63 14.57
N THR A 201 13.03 -3.86 14.80
CA THR A 201 12.80 -5.00 13.91
C THR A 201 11.31 -5.30 13.76
N HIS A 202 10.53 -5.20 14.83
CA HIS A 202 9.08 -5.42 14.80
C HIS A 202 8.37 -4.41 13.89
N ILE A 203 8.70 -3.11 14.01
CA ILE A 203 8.13 -2.07 13.15
C ILE A 203 8.59 -2.22 11.69
N CYS A 204 9.90 -2.39 11.46
CA CYS A 204 10.45 -2.52 10.11
C CYS A 204 9.92 -3.76 9.38
N SER A 205 9.70 -4.85 10.11
CA SER A 205 9.21 -6.12 9.54
C SER A 205 7.69 -6.21 9.47
N GLY A 206 6.97 -5.17 9.89
CA GLY A 206 5.52 -5.10 9.80
C GLY A 206 5.03 -5.31 8.37
N ALA A 207 3.87 -5.96 8.22
CA ALA A 207 3.32 -6.33 6.93
C ALA A 207 3.18 -5.14 5.98
N TRP A 208 2.85 -3.96 6.53
CA TRP A 208 2.70 -2.72 5.78
C TRP A 208 4.00 -2.32 5.06
N GLN A 209 5.15 -2.54 5.69
CA GLN A 209 6.46 -2.22 5.12
C GLN A 209 6.85 -3.10 3.94
N ARG A 210 6.15 -4.21 3.70
CA ARG A 210 6.51 -5.19 2.66
C ARG A 210 5.70 -5.04 1.37
N ARG A 211 4.61 -4.28 1.37
CA ARG A 211 3.74 -4.09 0.21
C ARG A 211 4.25 -2.95 -0.68
N MET A 212 4.09 -3.12 -1.98
CA MET A 212 4.47 -2.11 -2.95
C MET A 212 3.54 -0.88 -2.90
N TRP A 213 2.22 -1.11 -2.87
CA TRP A 213 1.24 -0.04 -2.84
C TRP A 213 1.45 0.93 -1.67
N THR A 214 1.73 0.41 -0.48
CA THR A 214 1.94 1.21 0.73
C THR A 214 3.09 2.21 0.60
N ALA A 215 4.14 1.88 -0.15
CA ALA A 215 5.22 2.81 -0.46
C ALA A 215 4.74 3.98 -1.34
N MET A 216 3.98 3.68 -2.40
CA MET A 216 3.39 4.70 -3.26
C MET A 216 2.42 5.59 -2.46
N GLU A 217 1.52 4.99 -1.70
CA GLU A 217 0.53 5.69 -0.87
C GLU A 217 1.20 6.65 0.11
N TYR A 218 2.23 6.18 0.81
CA TYR A 218 3.00 6.99 1.75
C TYR A 218 3.71 8.17 1.09
N LEU A 219 4.43 7.92 -0.01
CA LEU A 219 5.18 8.96 -0.73
C LEU A 219 4.26 10.02 -1.35
N ARG A 220 3.03 9.65 -1.71
CA ARG A 220 2.05 10.58 -2.28
C ARG A 220 1.25 11.34 -1.22
N SER A 221 1.21 10.85 0.02
CA SER A 221 0.42 11.48 1.09
C SER A 221 1.08 12.76 1.61
N ALA A 222 0.32 13.85 1.72
CA ALA A 222 0.83 15.09 2.30
C ALA A 222 1.08 14.97 3.81
N GLN A 223 0.19 14.28 4.53
CA GLN A 223 0.27 14.04 5.97
C GLN A 223 -0.03 12.57 6.25
N VAL A 224 0.69 11.95 7.19
CA VAL A 224 0.46 10.56 7.58
C VAL A 224 0.29 10.44 9.10
N ARG A 225 -0.57 9.51 9.52
CA ARG A 225 -0.74 9.11 10.92
C ARG A 225 -0.81 7.61 11.02
N VAL A 226 -0.15 7.05 12.02
CA VAL A 226 -0.15 5.61 12.26
C VAL A 226 -1.32 5.22 13.15
N MET A 227 -2.09 4.23 12.72
CA MET A 227 -3.08 3.54 13.54
C MET A 227 -2.56 2.14 13.85
N LEU A 228 -2.38 1.85 15.14
CA LEU A 228 -1.83 0.59 15.63
C LEU A 228 -2.90 -0.49 15.76
N ARG A 229 -2.46 -1.70 16.12
CA ARG A 229 -3.34 -2.80 16.52
C ARG A 229 -4.37 -2.33 17.57
N GLY A 230 -5.63 -2.70 17.37
CA GLY A 230 -6.73 -2.25 18.20
C GLY A 230 -7.31 -0.89 17.77
N TYR A 231 -6.92 -0.38 16.61
CA TYR A 231 -7.43 0.87 16.01
C TYR A 231 -7.09 2.13 16.81
N ILE A 232 -5.98 2.06 17.58
CA ILE A 232 -5.47 3.17 18.37
C ILE A 232 -4.64 4.08 17.47
N LEU A 233 -5.07 5.32 17.30
CA LEU A 233 -4.37 6.29 16.50
C LEU A 233 -3.25 6.96 17.31
N CYS A 234 -2.07 7.08 16.70
CA CYS A 234 -0.97 7.86 17.22
C CYS A 234 -1.16 9.33 16.81
N ASP A 235 -1.56 10.19 17.74
CA ASP A 235 -1.82 11.62 17.53
C ASP A 235 -0.58 12.52 17.74
N ASP A 236 0.43 12.00 18.45
CA ASP A 236 1.51 12.76 19.08
C ASP A 236 2.79 12.96 18.25
N GLY A 237 2.85 12.59 16.97
CA GLY A 237 4.10 12.81 16.20
C GLY A 237 4.24 12.11 14.85
N ASP A 238 5.51 12.05 14.42
CA ASP A 238 6.06 11.73 13.09
C ASP A 238 5.32 10.68 12.25
N ASP A 239 5.37 10.91 10.94
CA ASP A 239 4.67 10.18 9.89
C ASP A 239 4.75 8.64 9.97
N LEU A 240 5.87 8.05 10.44
CA LEU A 240 6.08 6.60 10.62
C LEU A 240 7.19 6.27 11.66
N PHE A 241 7.59 7.22 12.50
CA PHE A 241 8.76 7.12 13.40
C PHE A 241 10.11 6.82 12.69
N MET A 242 10.21 6.97 11.36
CA MET A 242 11.38 6.50 10.59
C MET A 242 12.68 7.20 11.00
N GLU A 243 12.66 8.52 11.18
CA GLU A 243 13.85 9.27 11.62
C GLU A 243 14.29 8.82 13.01
N ARG A 244 13.32 8.65 13.91
CA ARG A 244 13.58 8.11 15.24
C ARG A 244 14.15 6.69 15.20
N ILE A 245 13.63 5.84 14.32
CA ILE A 245 14.13 4.48 14.12
C ILE A 245 15.58 4.50 13.63
N GLU A 246 15.93 5.39 12.70
CA GLU A 246 17.30 5.56 12.20
C GLU A 246 18.26 6.00 13.32
N ASP A 247 17.87 6.99 14.12
CA ASP A 247 18.67 7.45 15.27
C ASP A 247 18.90 6.33 16.28
N LEU A 248 17.85 5.55 16.57
CA LEU A 248 17.92 4.45 17.52
C LEU A 248 18.72 3.27 16.99
N TRP A 249 18.68 3.03 15.68
CA TRP A 249 19.52 2.04 15.01
C TRP A 249 21.00 2.42 15.11
N GLN A 250 21.33 3.69 14.90
CA GLN A 250 22.69 4.18 15.08
C GLN A 250 23.14 4.08 16.55
N GLN A 251 22.27 4.40 17.50
CA GLN A 251 22.57 4.21 18.93
C GLN A 251 22.79 2.73 19.30
N ALA A 252 21.97 1.82 18.79
CA ALA A 252 22.15 0.39 19.00
C ALA A 252 23.48 -0.11 18.41
N SER A 253 23.84 0.38 17.23
CA SER A 253 25.11 0.07 16.56
C SER A 253 26.30 0.54 17.41
N ASN A 254 26.25 1.77 17.92
CA ASN A 254 27.29 2.31 18.80
C ASN A 254 27.43 1.52 20.11
N ARG A 255 26.33 0.99 20.66
CA ARG A 255 26.35 0.17 21.88
C ARG A 255 26.93 -1.23 21.66
N LEU A 256 26.69 -1.82 20.49
CA LEU A 256 27.25 -3.14 20.13
C LEU A 256 28.68 -3.05 19.58
N GLY A 257 29.09 -1.88 19.06
CA GLY A 257 30.41 -1.67 18.46
C GLY A 257 30.55 -2.23 17.05
N SER A 258 29.49 -2.83 16.48
CA SER A 258 29.50 -3.48 15.17
C SER A 258 28.12 -3.46 14.52
N MET A 259 28.05 -2.93 13.29
CA MET A 259 26.83 -2.96 12.49
C MET A 259 26.44 -4.40 12.11
N LEU A 260 27.44 -5.27 11.88
CA LEU A 260 27.19 -6.68 11.54
C LEU A 260 26.55 -7.43 12.71
N ASP A 261 27.00 -7.17 13.94
CA ASP A 261 26.42 -7.79 15.13
C ASP A 261 25.00 -7.29 15.38
N LEU A 262 24.74 -6.01 15.10
CA LEU A 262 23.41 -5.44 15.14
C LEU A 262 22.47 -6.10 14.11
N GLU A 263 22.92 -6.29 12.88
CA GLU A 263 22.13 -6.97 11.83
C GLU A 263 21.88 -8.44 12.15
N ALA A 264 22.88 -9.13 12.72
CA ALA A 264 22.73 -10.49 13.21
C ALA A 264 21.70 -10.57 14.35
N ALA A 265 21.78 -9.66 15.33
CA ALA A 265 20.87 -9.56 16.47
C ALA A 265 19.43 -9.18 16.04
N ALA A 266 19.29 -8.31 15.04
CA ALA A 266 18.01 -7.98 14.43
C ALA A 266 17.38 -9.14 13.64
N GLY A 267 18.14 -10.21 13.41
CA GLY A 267 17.66 -11.40 12.71
C GLY A 267 17.49 -11.19 11.21
N LEU A 268 18.38 -10.41 10.56
CA LEU A 268 18.35 -10.19 9.10
C LEU A 268 18.28 -11.52 8.32
N HIS A 269 18.97 -12.55 8.81
CA HIS A 269 18.94 -13.92 8.27
C HIS A 269 17.55 -14.60 8.29
N ARG A 270 16.59 -14.06 9.05
CA ARG A 270 15.21 -14.54 9.18
C ARG A 270 14.21 -13.73 8.34
N ASN A 271 14.68 -13.00 7.32
CA ASN A 271 13.86 -12.10 6.49
C ASN A 271 13.21 -10.94 7.27
N HIS A 272 13.83 -10.54 8.38
CA HIS A 272 13.48 -9.29 9.03
C HIS A 272 14.01 -8.12 8.22
N LEU A 273 13.20 -7.06 8.10
CA LEU A 273 13.66 -5.83 7.50
C LEU A 273 14.37 -5.00 8.58
N VAL A 274 15.48 -4.39 8.19
CA VAL A 274 16.21 -3.41 9.01
C VAL A 274 16.00 -2.01 8.45
N PRO A 275 16.26 -0.95 9.24
CA PRO A 275 15.93 0.42 8.84
C PRO A 275 16.48 0.77 7.46
N TRP A 276 17.72 0.40 7.13
CA TRP A 276 18.31 0.74 5.83
C TRP A 276 17.67 0.12 4.60
N GLN A 277 16.87 -0.93 4.75
CA GLN A 277 16.08 -1.51 3.64
C GLN A 277 14.78 -0.76 3.39
N ILE A 278 14.28 -0.03 4.39
CA ILE A 278 13.08 0.82 4.28
C ILE A 278 13.42 2.32 4.27
N ARG A 279 14.71 2.64 4.35
CA ARG A 279 15.25 4.00 4.32
C ARG A 279 14.93 4.70 3.01
N GLY A 280 14.93 6.03 3.10
CA GLY A 280 14.78 6.90 1.94
C GLY A 280 13.33 7.28 1.63
N LEU A 281 12.32 6.58 2.16
CA LEU A 281 10.92 6.97 1.95
C LEU A 281 10.65 8.37 2.51
N THR A 282 11.05 8.65 3.75
CA THR A 282 10.87 9.97 4.36
C THR A 282 11.69 11.05 3.67
N SER A 283 12.95 10.78 3.29
CA SER A 283 13.77 11.77 2.58
C SER A 283 13.26 12.07 1.17
N THR A 284 12.74 11.06 0.46
CA THR A 284 12.12 11.20 -0.88
C THR A 284 10.84 12.00 -0.79
N ARG A 285 10.01 11.75 0.22
CA ARG A 285 8.81 12.56 0.47
C ARG A 285 9.15 14.03 0.74
N LYS A 286 10.22 14.30 1.50
CA LYS A 286 10.70 15.67 1.77
C LYS A 286 11.27 16.37 0.53
N SER A 287 11.96 15.64 -0.36
CA SER A 287 12.58 16.25 -1.55
C SER A 287 11.56 16.61 -2.65
N SER A 288 10.34 16.07 -2.60
CA SER A 288 9.32 16.16 -3.67
C SER A 288 9.79 15.66 -5.05
N ALA A 289 11.03 15.18 -5.15
CA ALA A 289 11.65 14.75 -6.39
C ALA A 289 11.32 13.27 -6.61
N ASN A 290 10.23 13.01 -7.33
CA ASN A 290 9.84 11.66 -7.72
C ASN A 290 10.50 11.27 -9.04
N HIS A 291 11.83 11.28 -9.08
CA HIS A 291 12.57 10.75 -10.23
C HIS A 291 12.32 9.25 -10.36
N PHE A 292 12.27 8.77 -11.61
CA PHE A 292 12.02 7.40 -12.00
C PHE A 292 12.89 6.40 -11.23
N ALA A 293 14.22 6.61 -11.18
CA ALA A 293 15.11 5.65 -10.51
C ALA A 293 14.82 5.52 -9.02
N LEU A 294 14.54 6.63 -8.33
CA LEU A 294 14.25 6.62 -6.90
C LEU A 294 12.89 5.98 -6.62
N ALA A 295 11.88 6.35 -7.42
CA ALA A 295 10.55 5.73 -7.36
C ALA A 295 10.64 4.22 -7.63
N PHE A 296 11.36 3.81 -8.67
CA PHE A 296 11.57 2.42 -9.01
C PHE A 296 12.27 1.65 -7.88
N GLN A 297 13.34 2.21 -7.31
CA GLN A 297 14.08 1.59 -6.21
C GLN A 297 13.19 1.34 -4.99
N HIS A 298 12.36 2.32 -4.60
CA HIS A 298 11.44 2.20 -3.47
C HIS A 298 10.40 1.09 -3.68
N LEU A 299 9.91 0.92 -4.90
CA LEU A 299 8.93 -0.11 -5.23
C LEU A 299 9.57 -1.49 -5.41
N ALA A 300 10.76 -1.57 -6.00
CA ALA A 300 11.43 -2.84 -6.35
C ALA A 300 11.85 -3.66 -5.12
N LEU A 301 12.05 -3.00 -3.97
CA LEU A 301 12.34 -3.66 -2.69
C LEU A 301 11.09 -4.25 -2.01
N LYS A 302 9.90 -4.07 -2.60
CA LYS A 302 8.62 -4.48 -2.03
C LYS A 302 8.02 -5.65 -2.81
N GLY A 303 7.14 -6.40 -2.14
CA GLY A 303 6.36 -7.45 -2.80
C GLY A 303 5.24 -6.88 -3.67
N CYS A 304 5.16 -7.35 -4.91
CA CYS A 304 4.07 -7.07 -5.83
C CYS A 304 3.52 -8.38 -6.41
N ALA A 305 2.21 -8.62 -6.27
CA ALA A 305 1.57 -9.85 -6.75
C ALA A 305 1.18 -9.78 -8.24
N VAL A 306 0.91 -8.57 -8.76
CA VAL A 306 0.47 -8.34 -10.14
C VAL A 306 1.51 -7.45 -10.81
N PRO A 307 2.32 -7.96 -11.76
CA PRO A 307 3.40 -7.17 -12.36
C PRO A 307 2.96 -5.85 -13.00
N LEU A 308 1.74 -5.78 -13.56
CA LEU A 308 1.23 -4.53 -14.15
C LEU A 308 0.92 -3.46 -13.08
N ASP A 309 0.49 -3.86 -11.88
CA ASP A 309 0.25 -2.95 -10.76
C ASP A 309 1.53 -2.22 -10.33
N PHE A 310 2.70 -2.85 -10.52
CA PHE A 310 3.99 -2.20 -10.33
C PHE A 310 4.13 -0.92 -11.14
N TYR A 311 3.74 -0.98 -12.42
CA TYR A 311 3.83 0.17 -13.31
C TYR A 311 2.75 1.20 -13.02
N TYR A 312 1.56 0.81 -12.56
CA TYR A 312 0.58 1.78 -12.07
C TYR A 312 1.07 2.51 -10.82
N ALA A 313 1.66 1.81 -9.86
CA ALA A 313 2.26 2.42 -8.67
C ALA A 313 3.44 3.34 -9.02
N LEU A 314 4.31 2.90 -9.93
CA LEU A 314 5.41 3.71 -10.44
C LEU A 314 4.89 4.97 -11.13
N GLY A 315 3.86 4.82 -11.98
CA GLY A 315 3.18 5.94 -12.63
C GLY A 315 2.60 6.92 -11.61
N GLY A 316 1.94 6.42 -10.57
CA GLY A 316 1.42 7.23 -9.46
C GLY A 316 2.50 8.02 -8.72
N LEU A 317 3.73 7.51 -8.61
CA LEU A 317 4.86 8.23 -8.03
C LEU A 317 5.40 9.33 -8.95
N VAL A 318 5.66 9.02 -10.22
CA VAL A 318 6.25 9.98 -11.17
C VAL A 318 5.23 10.95 -11.78
N GLY A 319 3.94 10.72 -11.53
CA GLY A 319 2.82 11.53 -12.03
C GLY A 319 2.35 11.14 -13.45
N PHE A 320 2.59 9.91 -13.89
CA PHE A 320 2.05 9.35 -15.13
C PHE A 320 0.63 8.82 -14.86
N GLN A 321 -0.36 9.33 -15.59
CA GLN A 321 -1.79 9.11 -15.35
C GLN A 321 -2.51 8.52 -16.57
N GLU A 322 -1.77 8.01 -17.56
CA GLU A 322 -2.34 7.40 -18.75
C GLU A 322 -2.49 5.89 -18.59
N ARG A 323 -3.31 5.29 -19.47
CA ARG A 323 -3.51 3.84 -19.49
C ARG A 323 -2.25 3.15 -19.97
N LEU A 324 -1.83 2.14 -19.20
CA LEU A 324 -0.68 1.33 -19.56
C LEU A 324 -1.03 0.39 -20.72
N VAL A 325 -0.15 0.36 -21.71
CA VAL A 325 -0.23 -0.49 -22.90
C VAL A 325 0.49 -1.80 -22.58
N PRO A 326 -0.21 -2.95 -22.56
CA PRO A 326 0.44 -4.24 -22.44
C PRO A 326 1.25 -4.57 -23.71
N PRO A 327 2.30 -5.42 -23.62
CA PRO A 327 2.78 -6.14 -22.43
C PRO A 327 3.57 -5.24 -21.46
N LEU A 328 4.10 -5.80 -20.37
CA LEU A 328 4.87 -5.07 -19.34
C LEU A 328 6.02 -4.21 -19.91
N ALA A 329 6.64 -4.66 -21.02
CA ALA A 329 7.64 -3.87 -21.73
C ALA A 329 7.08 -2.55 -22.29
N GLY A 330 5.86 -2.56 -22.82
CA GLY A 330 5.16 -1.36 -23.28
C GLY A 330 4.86 -0.39 -22.14
N ALA A 331 4.29 -0.90 -21.05
CA ALA A 331 4.01 -0.12 -19.83
C ALA A 331 5.27 0.57 -19.27
N ARG A 332 6.38 -0.18 -19.17
CA ARG A 332 7.69 0.36 -18.76
C ARG A 332 8.14 1.47 -19.70
N TRP A 333 8.11 1.23 -21.01
CA TRP A 333 8.58 2.21 -21.99
C TRP A 333 7.77 3.51 -21.96
N GLN A 334 6.45 3.43 -21.78
CA GLN A 334 5.60 4.62 -21.65
C GLN A 334 6.04 5.51 -20.47
N ILE A 335 6.25 4.90 -19.29
CA ILE A 335 6.64 5.65 -18.09
C ILE A 335 8.06 6.21 -18.23
N MET A 336 9.00 5.42 -18.78
CA MET A 336 10.36 5.90 -19.03
C MET A 336 10.36 7.10 -20.00
N LYS A 337 9.62 7.00 -21.11
CA LYS A 337 9.49 8.08 -22.09
C LYS A 337 8.92 9.35 -21.45
N PHE A 338 7.86 9.21 -20.67
CA PHE A 338 7.25 10.32 -19.92
C PHE A 338 8.26 11.00 -18.97
N CYS A 339 9.07 10.23 -18.26
CA CYS A 339 10.10 10.79 -17.38
C CYS A 339 11.18 11.54 -18.16
N LEU A 340 11.61 10.99 -19.31
CA LEU A 340 12.58 11.64 -20.19
C LEU A 340 12.06 12.97 -20.75
N GLU A 341 10.79 13.05 -21.13
CA GLU A 341 10.14 14.28 -21.58
C GLU A 341 10.09 15.34 -20.46
N LYS A 342 10.07 14.90 -19.19
CA LYS A 342 10.21 15.76 -18.01
C LYS A 342 11.66 16.02 -17.59
N GLN A 343 12.64 15.73 -18.46
CA GLN A 343 14.08 15.90 -18.20
C GLN A 343 14.62 15.05 -17.04
N ASP A 344 13.89 13.99 -16.65
CA ASP A 344 14.41 12.97 -15.76
C ASP A 344 15.10 11.89 -16.58
N TYR A 345 16.43 12.00 -16.67
CA TYR A 345 17.30 11.08 -17.40
C TYR A 345 17.70 9.84 -16.60
N SER A 346 17.22 9.70 -15.36
CA SER A 346 17.52 8.52 -14.53
C SER A 346 17.14 7.18 -15.17
N PRO A 347 16.10 7.02 -16.02
CA PRO A 347 15.83 5.77 -16.72
C PRO A 347 16.98 5.29 -17.62
N ILE A 348 17.76 6.20 -18.23
CA ILE A 348 18.88 5.86 -19.11
C ILE A 348 20.08 5.36 -18.30
N LEU A 349 20.23 5.84 -17.06
CA LEU A 349 21.32 5.49 -16.16
C LEU A 349 21.10 4.13 -15.47
N MET A 350 19.87 3.63 -15.49
CA MET A 350 19.57 2.31 -14.92
C MET A 350 20.07 1.21 -15.86
N PRO A 351 20.88 0.27 -15.36
CA PRO A 351 21.45 -0.77 -16.21
C PRO A 351 20.32 -1.64 -16.77
N PRO A 352 20.28 -1.90 -18.09
CA PRO A 352 19.34 -2.86 -18.64
C PRO A 352 19.68 -4.25 -18.10
N TYR A 353 18.67 -4.99 -17.59
CA TYR A 353 18.84 -6.40 -17.27
C TYR A 353 19.23 -7.18 -18.52
N ARG A 354 20.42 -7.77 -18.48
CA ARG A 354 20.86 -8.74 -19.48
C ARG A 354 20.30 -10.10 -19.06
N HIS A 355 19.32 -10.62 -19.81
CA HIS A 355 19.01 -12.04 -19.76
C HIS A 355 20.27 -12.81 -20.19
N THR A 356 21.04 -13.36 -19.26
CA THR A 356 21.99 -14.42 -19.59
C THR A 356 21.18 -15.70 -19.76
N ALA A 357 21.22 -16.29 -20.95
CA ALA A 357 20.41 -17.46 -21.33
C ALA A 357 20.74 -18.75 -20.55
N SER A 358 21.55 -18.70 -19.48
CA SER A 358 22.03 -19.89 -18.78
C SER A 358 21.30 -20.23 -17.46
N ASN A 359 20.39 -19.39 -16.95
CA ASN A 359 19.65 -19.69 -15.72
C ASN A 359 18.13 -19.75 -15.97
N ALA A 360 17.68 -20.78 -16.69
CA ALA A 360 16.27 -21.06 -16.94
C ALA A 360 15.61 -21.94 -15.86
N SER A 361 16.21 -22.08 -14.67
CA SER A 361 15.63 -22.87 -13.58
C SER A 361 15.49 -22.04 -12.30
N SER A 362 14.30 -22.13 -11.69
CA SER A 362 13.90 -21.55 -10.40
C SER A 362 13.49 -20.05 -10.41
N SER A 363 12.17 -19.83 -10.46
CA SER A 363 11.34 -18.83 -9.75
C SER A 363 11.80 -17.38 -9.49
N ALA A 364 12.85 -16.89 -10.14
CA ALA A 364 13.25 -15.48 -10.18
C ALA A 364 12.52 -14.67 -11.28
N SER A 365 11.48 -15.23 -11.90
CA SER A 365 10.83 -14.67 -13.10
C SER A 365 10.16 -13.30 -12.89
N MET A 366 9.71 -12.96 -11.68
CA MET A 366 9.13 -11.64 -11.42
C MET A 366 10.18 -10.52 -11.43
N ILE A 367 11.42 -10.81 -11.03
CA ILE A 367 12.50 -9.81 -10.96
C ILE A 367 13.22 -9.72 -12.31
N SER A 368 13.30 -10.83 -13.07
CA SER A 368 13.85 -10.81 -14.43
C SER A 368 13.04 -9.91 -15.37
N ASP A 369 11.72 -9.92 -15.26
CA ASP A 369 10.85 -9.09 -16.11
C ASP A 369 10.97 -7.59 -15.78
N LEU A 370 11.27 -7.25 -14.51
CA LEU A 370 11.44 -5.88 -14.03
C LEU A 370 12.72 -5.20 -14.52
N GLY A 371 13.66 -5.93 -15.14
CA GLY A 371 14.74 -5.30 -15.88
C GLY A 371 15.86 -4.70 -15.02
N VAL A 372 15.99 -5.05 -13.74
CA VAL A 372 17.08 -4.62 -12.85
C VAL A 372 17.54 -5.79 -11.97
N SER A 373 18.84 -5.90 -11.72
CA SER A 373 19.39 -6.80 -10.70
C SER A 373 18.97 -6.30 -9.30
N ALA A 374 17.87 -6.83 -8.76
CA ALA A 374 17.51 -6.58 -7.37
C ALA A 374 18.33 -7.49 -6.45
N LEU A 375 18.67 -6.99 -5.25
CA LEU A 375 19.19 -7.82 -4.16
C LEU A 375 18.22 -8.98 -3.91
N PRO A 376 18.70 -10.20 -3.61
CA PRO A 376 17.88 -11.40 -3.60
C PRO A 376 16.74 -11.31 -2.59
N TYR A 377 15.51 -11.16 -3.08
CA TYR A 377 14.29 -11.40 -2.31
C TYR A 377 14.14 -12.92 -2.11
N ARG A 378 14.48 -13.44 -0.92
CA ARG A 378 14.24 -14.85 -0.56
C ARG A 378 12.75 -15.07 -0.29
N LYS A 379 12.09 -15.89 -1.11
CA LYS A 379 10.77 -16.45 -0.77
C LYS A 379 10.86 -17.20 0.58
N PRO A 380 9.86 -17.10 1.46
CA PRO A 380 9.79 -17.95 2.63
C PRO A 380 9.60 -19.42 2.19
N GLY A 381 10.52 -20.31 2.58
CA GLY A 381 10.26 -21.74 2.59
C GLY A 381 10.82 -22.62 1.45
N SER A 382 11.71 -22.15 0.58
CA SER A 382 12.46 -23.07 -0.31
C SER A 382 13.80 -23.43 0.32
N GLY A 383 13.94 -24.70 0.68
CA GLY A 383 15.09 -25.29 1.36
C GLY A 383 16.42 -25.23 0.59
N CYS A 384 17.47 -25.57 1.33
CA CYS A 384 18.87 -25.69 0.92
C CYS A 384 19.07 -26.31 -0.46
N PRO A 385 20.08 -25.81 -1.19
CA PRO A 385 21.11 -26.66 -1.74
C PRO A 385 22.38 -26.48 -0.91
N SER A 386 22.76 -27.57 -0.29
CA SER A 386 24.12 -27.90 0.12
C SER A 386 25.08 -27.89 -1.08
N GLU A 387 26.37 -27.74 -0.77
CA GLU A 387 27.53 -28.02 -1.64
C GLU A 387 28.03 -26.87 -2.55
N ALA A 388 29.01 -26.13 -2.00
CA ALA A 388 30.38 -25.83 -2.50
C ALA A 388 30.79 -26.16 -3.96
N PRO A 389 32.00 -25.78 -4.44
CA PRO A 389 32.81 -24.57 -4.23
C PRO A 389 33.33 -23.96 -5.56
N GLY A 390 33.96 -22.78 -5.50
CA GLY A 390 35.10 -22.47 -6.37
C GLY A 390 34.93 -21.35 -7.41
N LEU A 391 35.85 -20.39 -7.32
CA LEU A 391 36.57 -19.75 -8.44
C LEU A 391 35.76 -18.99 -9.50
N CYS A 392 35.87 -17.66 -9.49
CA CYS A 392 36.65 -16.96 -10.51
C CYS A 392 36.67 -15.45 -10.25
N SER A 393 37.88 -14.92 -10.09
CA SER A 393 38.20 -13.52 -10.25
C SER A 393 37.75 -13.02 -11.62
N MET A 394 36.97 -11.94 -11.68
CA MET A 394 36.87 -11.13 -12.88
C MET A 394 37.60 -9.82 -12.65
N HIS A 395 38.73 -9.70 -13.35
CA HIS A 395 39.49 -8.47 -13.50
C HIS A 395 38.63 -7.34 -14.08
N ASN A 396 38.86 -6.15 -13.54
CA ASN A 396 38.29 -4.87 -13.95
C ASN A 396 38.88 -4.43 -15.30
N PRO A 397 38.10 -4.22 -16.37
CA PRO A 397 38.62 -3.79 -17.66
C PRO A 397 38.82 -2.26 -17.81
N TRP A 398 38.85 -1.48 -16.73
CA TRP A 398 39.14 -0.03 -16.79
C TRP A 398 40.46 0.35 -16.11
N ALA A 399 41.46 -0.52 -16.22
CA ALA A 399 42.84 -0.25 -15.82
C ALA A 399 43.76 -0.18 -17.05
N SER A 400 43.47 0.77 -17.95
CA SER A 400 44.45 1.58 -18.69
C SER A 400 43.78 2.72 -19.42
#